data_AF-A0A380CHR1-F1
#
_entry.id   AF-A0A380CHR1-F1
#
_cell.length_a   1.000
_cell.length_b   1.000
_cell.length_c   1.000
_cell.angle_alpha   90.00
_cell.angle_beta   90.00
_cell.angle_gamma   90.00
#
_symmetry.space_group_name_H-M   'P 1'
#
loop_
_entity.id
_entity.type
_entity.pdbx_description
1 polymer ?
#
loop_
_entity_poly.entity_id
_entity_poly.type
_entity_poly.pdbx_seq_one_letter_code
_entity_poly.pdbx_strand_id
1 'polypeptide(L)'
;MIKTKFKLEKNKRRFIQPIKQFIDWIEVYREFNQNIHIIIHDYPILSYGYVNDCQIDMYHKTIYYSLYDIENDMKKNYSKKFNIDIITNVMIEVFEDLSLQLSKFYIINQENMTIHDFIVNYEKFEKQMYHEQRCMVYQFACMNTKYSKHLKSGLKITYDNAIPYKLQHAIELFEGFITEHMKFPIKTKVKMTYENLIDCDGYFKYPNNLFKYPKIKISLNDFECIENELGSFDAVLNILRILAHELGHYHAFVNGVWNYDQHKREIDAYNFENLIIQKFIDEVYYNYY
;
A
#
# COMPACT_ATOMS: atom_id res chain seq x y z
N MET A 1 -2.08 -21.80 -3.18
CA MET A 1 -2.01 -21.71 -4.65
C MET A 1 -3.39 -21.34 -5.19
N ILE A 2 -3.46 -20.26 -5.96
CA ILE A 2 -4.68 -19.72 -6.56
C ILE A 2 -4.79 -20.27 -7.98
N LYS A 3 -5.90 -20.97 -8.26
CA LYS A 3 -6.17 -21.54 -9.59
C LYS A 3 -7.25 -20.73 -10.30
N THR A 4 -6.93 -20.17 -11.45
CA THR A 4 -7.88 -19.36 -12.22
C THR A 4 -8.41 -20.08 -13.45
N LYS A 5 -9.73 -20.03 -13.67
CA LYS A 5 -10.40 -20.54 -14.86
C LYS A 5 -11.19 -19.41 -15.53
N PHE A 6 -10.97 -19.22 -16.82
CA PHE A 6 -11.67 -18.22 -17.62
C PHE A 6 -12.72 -18.89 -18.51
N LYS A 7 -13.97 -18.45 -18.42
CA LYS A 7 -15.09 -18.85 -19.27
C LYS A 7 -15.65 -17.60 -19.97
N LEU A 8 -14.84 -17.04 -20.86
CA LEU A 8 -15.11 -15.76 -21.50
C LEU A 8 -15.33 -15.86 -23.00
N GLU A 9 -16.27 -15.05 -23.49
CA GLU A 9 -16.51 -14.76 -24.90
C GLU A 9 -15.30 -14.06 -25.53
N LYS A 10 -15.22 -14.13 -26.87
CA LYS A 10 -14.03 -13.70 -27.63
C LYS A 10 -13.68 -12.22 -27.43
N ASN A 11 -14.67 -11.34 -27.38
CA ASN A 11 -14.52 -9.89 -27.17
C ASN A 11 -13.95 -9.54 -25.77
N LYS A 12 -14.21 -10.36 -24.75
CA LYS A 12 -13.77 -10.11 -23.37
C LYS A 12 -12.43 -10.76 -23.01
N ARG A 13 -11.83 -11.52 -23.93
CA ARG A 13 -10.49 -12.13 -23.73
C ARG A 13 -9.38 -11.13 -23.43
N ARG A 14 -9.53 -9.87 -23.81
CA ARG A 14 -8.58 -8.78 -23.51
C ARG A 14 -8.36 -8.55 -22.01
N PHE A 15 -9.31 -8.97 -21.16
CA PHE A 15 -9.21 -8.83 -19.70
C PHE A 15 -8.47 -9.99 -19.02
N ILE A 16 -8.23 -11.10 -19.73
CA ILE A 16 -7.57 -12.28 -19.17
C ILE A 16 -6.16 -11.93 -18.68
N GLN A 17 -5.36 -11.29 -19.52
CA GLN A 17 -3.95 -11.05 -19.21
C GLN A 17 -3.76 -10.11 -18.00
N PRO A 18 -4.47 -8.97 -17.89
CA PRO A 18 -4.41 -8.14 -16.68
C PRO A 18 -4.82 -8.89 -15.40
N ILE A 19 -5.89 -9.69 -15.45
CA ILE A 19 -6.35 -10.48 -14.28
C ILE A 19 -5.31 -11.52 -13.89
N LYS A 20 -4.73 -12.24 -14.87
CA LYS A 20 -3.65 -13.19 -14.60
C LYS A 20 -2.44 -12.52 -13.96
N GLN A 21 -1.97 -11.41 -14.53
CA GLN A 21 -0.85 -10.66 -13.97
C GLN A 21 -1.09 -10.23 -12.52
N PHE A 22 -2.31 -9.82 -12.19
CA PHE A 22 -2.68 -9.49 -10.83
C PHE A 22 -2.66 -10.70 -9.90
N ILE A 23 -3.25 -11.83 -10.32
CA ILE A 23 -3.26 -13.06 -9.52
C ILE A 23 -1.86 -13.63 -9.33
N ASP A 24 -1.05 -13.67 -10.39
CA ASP A 24 0.35 -14.11 -10.35
C ASP A 24 1.15 -13.23 -9.37
N TRP A 25 0.91 -11.92 -9.36
CA TRP A 25 1.51 -11.02 -8.38
C TRP A 25 1.05 -11.34 -6.95
N ILE A 26 -0.25 -11.58 -6.74
CA ILE A 26 -0.78 -11.96 -5.42
C ILE A 26 -0.10 -13.23 -4.91
N GLU A 27 0.09 -14.25 -5.74
CA GLU A 27 0.76 -15.50 -5.32
C GLU A 27 2.22 -15.30 -4.91
N VAL A 28 2.90 -14.31 -5.48
CA VAL A 28 4.29 -13.99 -5.13
C VAL A 28 4.38 -13.17 -3.84
N TYR A 29 3.47 -12.22 -3.64
CA TYR A 29 3.56 -11.21 -2.57
C TYR A 29 2.59 -11.42 -1.41
N ARG A 30 1.79 -12.50 -1.42
CA ARG A 30 0.88 -12.85 -0.33
C ARG A 30 0.90 -14.35 -0.10
N GLU A 31 1.10 -14.72 1.16
CA GLU A 31 1.14 -16.12 1.56
C GLU A 31 -0.28 -16.68 1.76
N PHE A 32 -0.69 -17.55 0.84
CA PHE A 32 -1.92 -18.33 0.92
C PHE A 32 -1.60 -19.82 1.09
N ASN A 33 -1.87 -20.37 2.27
CA ASN A 33 -1.67 -21.80 2.57
C ASN A 33 -2.87 -22.67 2.17
N GLN A 34 -3.72 -22.16 1.28
CA GLN A 34 -4.90 -22.85 0.80
C GLN A 34 -5.04 -22.79 -0.71
N ASN A 35 -5.75 -23.79 -1.24
CA ASN A 35 -6.15 -23.82 -2.64
C ASN A 35 -7.42 -22.99 -2.80
N ILE A 36 -7.30 -21.88 -3.53
CA ILE A 36 -8.41 -20.98 -3.85
C ILE A 36 -8.68 -21.10 -5.34
N HIS A 37 -9.94 -21.24 -5.72
CA HIS A 37 -10.35 -21.28 -7.11
C HIS A 37 -11.01 -19.97 -7.50
N ILE A 38 -10.60 -19.38 -8.63
CA ILE A 38 -11.23 -18.18 -9.18
C ILE A 38 -11.80 -18.54 -10.54
N ILE A 39 -13.10 -18.37 -10.71
CA ILE A 39 -13.80 -18.62 -11.97
C ILE A 39 -14.29 -17.27 -12.50
N ILE A 40 -13.64 -16.80 -13.56
CA ILE A 40 -14.00 -15.56 -14.25
C ILE A 40 -14.91 -15.93 -15.43
N HIS A 41 -16.12 -15.36 -15.51
CA HIS A 41 -17.11 -15.70 -16.53
C HIS A 41 -17.94 -14.50 -17.00
N ASP A 42 -18.74 -14.68 -18.06
CA ASP A 42 -19.56 -13.61 -18.67
C ASP A 42 -21.05 -13.70 -18.35
N TYR A 43 -21.42 -14.42 -17.30
CA TYR A 43 -22.82 -14.64 -16.92
C TYR A 43 -23.19 -13.79 -15.71
N PRO A 44 -24.41 -13.23 -15.65
CA PRO A 44 -24.82 -12.44 -14.49
C PRO A 44 -24.79 -13.31 -13.23
N ILE A 45 -24.34 -12.72 -12.12
CA ILE A 45 -24.47 -13.31 -10.79
C ILE A 45 -25.64 -12.60 -10.13
N LEU A 46 -26.70 -13.35 -9.79
CA LEU A 46 -27.88 -12.82 -9.12
C LEU A 46 -27.81 -13.16 -7.64
N SER A 47 -27.83 -12.14 -6.79
CA SER A 47 -27.94 -12.28 -5.33
C SER A 47 -29.01 -11.33 -4.82
N TYR A 48 -29.98 -11.87 -4.07
CA TYR A 48 -31.11 -11.13 -3.51
C TYR A 48 -31.86 -10.23 -4.51
N GLY A 49 -31.96 -10.66 -5.76
CA GLY A 49 -32.64 -9.91 -6.83
C GLY A 49 -31.80 -8.81 -7.50
N TYR A 50 -30.53 -8.66 -7.11
CA TYR A 50 -29.59 -7.71 -7.70
C TYR A 50 -28.51 -8.44 -8.51
N VAL A 51 -28.07 -7.80 -9.60
CA VAL A 51 -26.89 -8.23 -10.35
C VAL A 51 -25.66 -7.79 -9.55
N ASN A 52 -24.76 -8.73 -9.28
CA ASN A 52 -23.50 -8.49 -8.58
C ASN A 52 -22.33 -8.93 -9.47
N ASP A 53 -21.16 -8.36 -9.21
CA ASP A 53 -19.94 -8.71 -9.94
C ASP A 53 -19.26 -9.94 -9.35
N CYS A 54 -19.56 -10.28 -8.09
CA CYS A 54 -18.90 -11.38 -7.40
C CYS A 54 -19.82 -12.19 -6.50
N GLN A 55 -19.58 -13.50 -6.45
CA GLN A 55 -20.13 -14.43 -5.47
C GLN A 55 -19.02 -15.33 -4.95
N ILE A 56 -19.04 -15.65 -3.66
CA ILE A 56 -18.07 -16.57 -3.05
C ILE A 56 -18.77 -17.78 -2.47
N ASP A 57 -18.23 -18.94 -2.78
CA ASP A 57 -18.43 -20.15 -2.01
C ASP A 57 -17.24 -20.32 -1.06
N MET A 58 -17.43 -19.93 0.21
CA MET A 58 -16.36 -19.97 1.20
C MET A 58 -15.93 -21.41 1.50
N TYR A 59 -16.89 -22.34 1.60
CA TYR A 59 -16.62 -23.75 1.92
C TYR A 59 -15.77 -24.44 0.87
N HIS A 60 -16.10 -24.22 -0.41
CA HIS A 60 -15.33 -24.75 -1.54
C HIS A 60 -14.22 -23.81 -2.00
N LYS A 61 -13.96 -22.71 -1.26
CA LYS A 61 -12.90 -21.73 -1.52
C LYS A 61 -12.90 -21.24 -2.97
N THR A 62 -14.10 -21.02 -3.52
CA THR A 62 -14.31 -20.67 -4.91
C THR A 62 -14.92 -19.28 -5.03
N ILE A 63 -14.21 -18.40 -5.75
CA ILE A 63 -14.65 -17.06 -6.10
C ILE A 63 -15.19 -17.10 -7.53
N TYR A 64 -16.44 -16.72 -7.71
CA TYR A 64 -17.05 -16.49 -9.01
C TYR A 64 -17.06 -14.99 -9.27
N TYR A 65 -16.45 -14.57 -10.38
CA TYR A 65 -16.42 -13.17 -10.78
C TYR A 65 -16.99 -13.02 -12.19
N SER A 66 -17.95 -12.12 -12.32
CA SER A 66 -18.64 -11.86 -13.56
C SER A 66 -18.07 -10.63 -14.25
N LEU A 67 -17.74 -10.78 -15.53
CA LEU A 67 -17.48 -9.67 -16.44
C LEU A 67 -18.73 -9.37 -17.29
N TYR A 68 -19.93 -9.78 -16.85
CA TYR A 68 -21.17 -9.66 -17.64
C TYR A 68 -21.41 -8.22 -18.12
N ASP A 69 -21.43 -7.24 -17.20
CA ASP A 69 -21.78 -5.84 -17.49
C ASP A 69 -20.58 -4.90 -17.70
N ILE A 70 -19.36 -5.46 -17.77
CA ILE A 70 -18.10 -4.69 -17.80
C ILE A 70 -18.05 -3.62 -18.91
N GLU A 71 -18.71 -3.86 -20.04
CA GLU A 71 -18.76 -2.90 -21.15
C GLU A 71 -19.64 -1.68 -20.84
N ASN A 72 -20.67 -1.84 -20.01
CA ASN A 72 -21.48 -0.73 -19.53
C ASN A 72 -20.75 0.03 -18.41
N ASP A 73 -19.99 -0.65 -17.57
CA ASP A 73 -19.12 0.01 -16.57
C ASP A 73 -18.05 0.85 -17.25
N MET A 74 -17.44 0.34 -18.33
CA MET A 74 -16.55 1.12 -19.19
C MET A 74 -17.20 2.41 -19.73
N LYS A 75 -18.51 2.42 -19.99
CA LYS A 75 -19.24 3.62 -20.45
C LYS A 75 -19.58 4.57 -19.30
N LYS A 76 -19.93 4.04 -18.13
CA LYS A 76 -20.31 4.82 -16.93
C LYS A 76 -19.11 5.44 -16.23
N ASN A 77 -17.99 4.71 -16.13
CA ASN A 77 -16.82 5.08 -15.32
C ASN A 77 -15.83 6.00 -16.06
N TYR A 78 -16.31 6.87 -16.95
CA TYR A 78 -15.49 7.92 -17.56
C TYR A 78 -15.27 9.09 -16.58
N SER A 79 -14.45 8.85 -15.55
CA SER A 79 -14.00 9.90 -14.65
C SER A 79 -12.88 10.70 -15.29
N LYS A 80 -13.21 11.86 -15.89
CA LYS A 80 -12.20 12.85 -16.35
C LYS A 80 -11.25 13.35 -15.24
N LYS A 81 -11.52 13.02 -13.98
CA LYS A 81 -10.83 13.56 -12.80
C LYS A 81 -9.43 12.99 -12.61
N PHE A 82 -9.19 11.74 -13.01
CA PHE A 82 -7.91 11.08 -12.90
C PHE A 82 -7.56 10.63 -14.32
N ASN A 83 -6.51 11.20 -14.92
CA ASN A 83 -6.12 10.99 -16.31
C ASN A 83 -5.69 9.53 -16.58
N ILE A 84 -6.66 8.63 -16.66
CA ILE A 84 -6.50 7.17 -16.70
C ILE A 84 -7.35 6.65 -17.84
N ASP A 85 -6.83 5.70 -18.59
CA ASP A 85 -7.60 5.06 -19.64
C ASP A 85 -8.70 4.16 -19.07
N ILE A 86 -9.79 4.04 -19.82
CA ILE A 86 -11.01 3.34 -19.37
C ILE A 86 -10.71 1.89 -18.98
N ILE A 87 -9.83 1.19 -19.71
CA ILE A 87 -9.50 -0.20 -19.43
C ILE A 87 -8.76 -0.29 -18.09
N THR A 88 -7.76 0.58 -17.86
CA THR A 88 -7.03 0.61 -16.59
C THR A 88 -7.95 0.91 -15.41
N ASN A 89 -8.89 1.85 -15.53
CA ASN A 89 -9.84 2.17 -14.46
C ASN A 89 -10.72 0.97 -14.10
N VAL A 90 -11.37 0.36 -15.11
CA VAL A 90 -12.22 -0.81 -14.90
C VAL A 90 -11.41 -2.00 -14.35
N MET A 91 -10.17 -2.17 -14.77
CA MET A 91 -9.33 -3.23 -14.19
C MET A 91 -9.00 -3.00 -12.71
N ILE A 92 -8.85 -1.74 -12.26
CA ILE A 92 -8.65 -1.44 -10.84
C ILE A 92 -9.87 -1.89 -10.03
N GLU A 93 -11.09 -1.61 -10.51
CA GLU A 93 -12.34 -2.06 -9.87
C GLU A 93 -12.40 -3.61 -9.79
N VAL A 94 -12.06 -4.30 -10.89
CA VAL A 94 -11.96 -5.77 -10.90
C VAL A 94 -10.95 -6.27 -9.86
N PHE A 95 -9.80 -5.61 -9.71
CA PHE A 95 -8.81 -6.00 -8.71
C PHE A 95 -9.28 -5.69 -7.30
N GLU A 96 -9.97 -4.59 -7.07
CA GLU A 96 -10.57 -4.23 -5.79
C GLU A 96 -11.57 -5.30 -5.34
N ASP A 97 -12.45 -5.75 -6.22
CA ASP A 97 -13.43 -6.80 -5.90
C ASP A 97 -12.76 -8.15 -5.60
N LEU A 98 -11.83 -8.56 -6.45
CA LEU A 98 -11.09 -9.81 -6.27
C LEU A 98 -10.26 -9.77 -4.99
N SER A 99 -9.59 -8.64 -4.70
CA SER A 99 -8.80 -8.47 -3.48
C SER A 99 -9.65 -8.51 -2.23
N LEU A 100 -10.89 -8.00 -2.28
CA LEU A 100 -11.82 -8.04 -1.15
C LEU A 100 -12.21 -9.48 -0.83
N GLN A 101 -12.40 -10.31 -1.86
CA GLN A 101 -12.72 -11.72 -1.65
C GLN A 101 -11.49 -12.53 -1.21
N LEU A 102 -10.33 -12.24 -1.79
CA LEU A 102 -9.07 -12.87 -1.42
C LEU A 102 -8.63 -12.50 0.00
N SER A 103 -8.91 -11.28 0.47
CA SER A 103 -8.53 -10.86 1.81
C SER A 103 -9.24 -11.66 2.91
N LYS A 104 -10.47 -12.16 2.66
CA LYS A 104 -11.15 -13.11 3.55
C LYS A 104 -10.32 -14.37 3.77
N PHE A 105 -9.88 -14.99 2.67
CA PHE A 105 -9.04 -16.18 2.71
C PHE A 105 -7.63 -15.90 3.26
N TYR A 106 -7.11 -14.69 3.01
CA TYR A 106 -5.82 -14.28 3.55
C TYR A 106 -5.90 -14.15 5.08
N ILE A 107 -6.89 -13.44 5.62
CA ILE A 107 -7.10 -13.28 7.07
C ILE A 107 -7.29 -14.66 7.73
N ILE A 108 -8.14 -15.52 7.16
CA ILE A 108 -8.34 -16.88 7.67
C ILE A 108 -7.02 -17.65 7.81
N ASN A 109 -6.13 -17.50 6.81
CA ASN A 109 -4.81 -18.13 6.84
C ASN A 109 -3.90 -17.53 7.94
N GLN A 110 -3.80 -16.20 7.96
CA GLN A 110 -2.87 -15.48 8.83
C GLN A 110 -3.26 -15.59 10.31
N GLU A 111 -4.55 -15.59 10.60
CA GLU A 111 -5.09 -15.77 11.96
C GLU A 111 -5.22 -17.26 12.36
N ASN A 112 -4.87 -18.18 11.45
CA ASN A 112 -4.96 -19.63 11.66
C ASN A 112 -6.35 -20.07 12.20
N MET A 113 -7.42 -19.61 11.55
CA MET A 113 -8.80 -19.88 11.98
C MET A 113 -9.59 -20.70 10.95
N THR A 114 -10.75 -21.22 11.35
CA THR A 114 -11.66 -21.86 10.41
C THR A 114 -12.53 -20.84 9.67
N ILE A 115 -13.14 -21.25 8.55
CA ILE A 115 -14.13 -20.43 7.84
C ILE A 115 -15.32 -20.11 8.76
N HIS A 116 -15.72 -21.05 9.62
CA HIS A 116 -16.82 -20.85 10.55
C HIS A 116 -16.49 -19.75 11.56
N ASP A 117 -15.29 -19.79 12.15
CA ASP A 117 -14.83 -18.77 13.09
C ASP A 117 -14.80 -17.38 12.46
N PHE A 118 -14.32 -17.29 11.21
CA PHE A 118 -14.31 -16.04 10.45
C PHE A 118 -15.73 -15.48 10.24
N ILE A 119 -16.69 -16.33 9.85
CA ILE A 119 -18.08 -15.92 9.61
C ILE A 119 -18.73 -15.42 10.90
N VAL A 120 -18.57 -16.16 12.00
CA VAL A 120 -19.16 -15.79 13.30
C VAL A 120 -18.57 -14.47 13.82
N ASN A 121 -17.32 -14.17 13.48
CA ASN A 121 -16.62 -12.96 13.93
C ASN A 121 -16.42 -11.92 12.80
N TYR A 122 -17.24 -11.95 11.75
CA TYR A 122 -17.01 -11.13 10.55
C TYR A 122 -16.83 -9.64 10.85
N GLU A 123 -17.64 -9.07 11.75
CA GLU A 123 -17.59 -7.66 12.13
C GLU A 123 -16.21 -7.25 12.69
N LYS A 124 -15.52 -8.15 13.40
CA LYS A 124 -14.17 -7.92 13.92
C LYS A 124 -13.15 -7.77 12.78
N PHE A 125 -13.34 -8.51 11.69
CA PHE A 125 -12.39 -8.58 10.59
C PHE A 125 -12.70 -7.64 9.42
N GLU A 126 -13.90 -7.07 9.37
CA GLU A 126 -14.33 -6.24 8.24
C GLU A 126 -13.35 -5.11 7.94
N LYS A 127 -12.95 -4.34 8.96
CA LYS A 127 -11.98 -3.24 8.79
C LYS A 127 -10.63 -3.73 8.25
N GLN A 128 -10.15 -4.87 8.74
CA GLN A 128 -8.90 -5.48 8.27
C GLN A 128 -9.04 -5.97 6.83
N MET A 129 -10.18 -6.58 6.48
CA MET A 129 -10.49 -7.08 5.15
C MET A 129 -10.39 -5.97 4.08
N TYR A 130 -10.96 -4.80 4.36
CA TYR A 130 -10.84 -3.62 3.48
C TYR A 130 -9.44 -3.00 3.51
N HIS A 131 -8.70 -3.11 4.62
CA HIS A 131 -7.32 -2.67 4.67
C HIS A 131 -6.42 -3.53 3.77
N GLU A 132 -6.51 -4.85 3.91
CA GLU A 132 -5.78 -5.82 3.08
C GLU A 132 -6.12 -5.69 1.60
N GLN A 133 -7.41 -5.53 1.27
CA GLN A 133 -7.87 -5.26 -0.09
C GLN A 133 -7.13 -4.07 -0.71
N ARG A 134 -7.12 -2.92 -0.01
CA ARG A 134 -6.44 -1.71 -0.49
C ARG A 134 -4.94 -1.93 -0.66
N CYS A 135 -4.30 -2.58 0.31
CA CYS A 135 -2.87 -2.87 0.23
C CYS A 135 -2.54 -3.75 -1.00
N MET A 136 -3.29 -4.81 -1.24
CA MET A 136 -3.10 -5.69 -2.41
C MET A 136 -3.18 -4.91 -3.73
N VAL A 137 -4.24 -4.12 -3.93
CA VAL A 137 -4.43 -3.38 -5.19
C VAL A 137 -3.38 -2.29 -5.36
N TYR A 138 -3.11 -1.52 -4.31
CA TYR A 138 -2.25 -0.34 -4.44
C TYR A 138 -0.78 -0.74 -4.59
N GLN A 139 -0.31 -1.77 -3.87
CA GLN A 139 1.04 -2.27 -4.07
C GLN A 139 1.21 -2.86 -5.48
N PHE A 140 0.23 -3.63 -5.98
CA PHE A 140 0.26 -4.09 -7.38
C PHE A 140 0.36 -2.92 -8.37
N ALA A 141 -0.43 -1.88 -8.17
CA ALA A 141 -0.42 -0.70 -9.03
C ALA A 141 0.91 0.07 -8.98
N CYS A 142 1.57 0.16 -7.81
CA CYS A 142 2.93 0.71 -7.68
C CYS A 142 3.94 -0.06 -8.52
N MET A 143 3.87 -1.39 -8.46
CA MET A 143 4.90 -2.28 -8.99
C MET A 143 4.71 -2.60 -10.47
N ASN A 144 3.49 -2.43 -10.99
CA ASN A 144 3.18 -2.67 -12.38
C ASN A 144 3.27 -1.38 -13.21
N THR A 145 4.19 -1.33 -14.18
CA THR A 145 4.45 -0.15 -15.03
C THR A 145 3.23 0.33 -15.81
N LYS A 146 2.29 -0.56 -16.15
CA LYS A 146 1.05 -0.19 -16.82
C LYS A 146 0.16 0.70 -15.95
N TYR A 147 0.20 0.51 -14.64
CA TYR A 147 -0.63 1.23 -13.67
C TYR A 147 0.12 2.41 -13.05
N SER A 148 1.38 2.20 -12.64
CA SER A 148 2.21 3.24 -12.01
C SER A 148 2.46 4.45 -12.90
N LYS A 149 2.44 4.32 -14.23
CA LYS A 149 2.53 5.47 -15.16
C LYS A 149 1.41 6.50 -14.98
N HIS A 150 0.28 6.11 -14.37
CA HIS A 150 -0.84 7.01 -14.07
C HIS A 150 -0.72 7.68 -12.70
N LEU A 151 0.28 7.29 -11.90
CA LEU A 151 0.52 7.80 -10.56
C LEU A 151 1.53 8.94 -10.64
N LYS A 152 1.38 9.94 -9.77
CA LYS A 152 2.44 10.95 -9.63
C LYS A 152 3.53 10.33 -8.78
N SER A 153 4.78 10.52 -9.17
CA SER A 153 5.97 10.10 -8.42
C SER A 153 6.57 11.25 -7.60
N GLY A 154 7.54 10.92 -6.75
CA GLY A 154 8.43 11.87 -6.08
C GLY A 154 8.20 12.05 -4.58
N LEU A 155 9.22 12.55 -3.90
CA LEU A 155 9.16 12.95 -2.50
C LEU A 155 8.84 14.45 -2.42
N LYS A 156 8.12 14.87 -1.38
CA LYS A 156 8.01 16.28 -1.02
C LYS A 156 8.00 16.40 0.49
N ILE A 157 9.05 17.02 1.05
CA ILE A 157 9.12 17.38 2.45
C ILE A 157 8.65 18.83 2.65
N THR A 158 7.88 19.06 3.72
CA THR A 158 7.33 20.38 4.10
C THR A 158 7.30 20.53 5.61
N TYR A 159 7.36 21.77 6.09
CA TYR A 159 7.42 22.13 7.51
C TYR A 159 6.34 23.19 7.81
N ASP A 160 5.68 23.12 8.97
CA ASP A 160 4.62 24.08 9.35
C ASP A 160 5.15 25.47 9.73
N ASN A 161 6.32 25.52 10.36
CA ASN A 161 6.94 26.73 10.90
C ASN A 161 8.40 26.85 10.44
N ALA A 162 9.03 27.99 10.71
CA ALA A 162 10.48 28.11 10.59
C ALA A 162 11.16 27.14 11.57
N ILE A 163 11.83 26.12 11.03
CA ILE A 163 12.64 25.17 11.81
C ILE A 163 14.08 25.68 11.91
N PRO A 164 14.88 25.24 12.90
CA PRO A 164 16.29 25.61 13.00
C PRO A 164 17.04 25.32 11.69
N TYR A 165 17.87 26.27 11.25
CA TYR A 165 18.60 26.18 9.97
C TYR A 165 19.39 24.87 9.81
N LYS A 166 20.07 24.44 10.88
CA LYS A 166 20.82 23.18 10.92
C LYS A 166 19.95 21.94 10.65
N LEU A 167 18.73 21.92 11.19
CA LEU A 167 17.79 20.83 10.99
C LEU A 167 17.28 20.87 9.55
N GLN A 168 16.91 22.06 9.06
CA GLN A 168 16.51 22.23 7.67
C GLN A 168 17.60 21.74 6.70
N HIS A 169 18.85 22.17 6.90
CA HIS A 169 19.97 21.78 6.06
C HIS A 169 20.20 20.27 6.06
N ALA A 170 20.16 19.64 7.23
CA ALA A 170 20.30 18.19 7.36
C ALA A 170 19.18 17.43 6.64
N ILE A 171 17.95 17.93 6.70
CA ILE A 171 16.82 17.31 5.99
C ILE A 171 16.93 17.50 4.48
N GLU A 172 17.41 18.65 4.00
CA GLU A 172 17.67 18.88 2.58
C GLU A 172 18.75 17.93 2.04
N LEU A 173 19.84 17.74 2.80
CA LEU A 173 20.88 16.75 2.48
C LEU A 173 20.30 15.33 2.46
N PHE A 174 19.49 14.98 3.45
CA PHE A 174 18.87 13.66 3.54
C PHE A 174 17.84 13.42 2.42
N GLU A 175 17.07 14.43 2.03
CA GLU A 175 16.14 14.38 0.89
C GLU A 175 16.89 14.12 -0.42
N GLY A 176 18.00 14.83 -0.66
CA GLY A 176 18.89 14.57 -1.79
C GLY A 176 19.38 13.13 -1.79
N PHE A 177 20.00 12.70 -0.69
CA PHE A 177 20.52 11.35 -0.51
C PHE A 177 19.46 10.26 -0.76
N ILE A 178 18.28 10.37 -0.15
CA ILE A 178 17.27 9.31 -0.23
C ILE A 178 16.62 9.24 -1.62
N THR A 179 16.53 10.36 -2.34
CA THR A 179 15.99 10.36 -3.71
C THR A 179 16.92 9.70 -4.72
N GLU A 180 18.22 9.60 -4.42
CA GLU A 180 19.20 8.83 -5.19
C GLU A 180 19.18 7.33 -4.84
N HIS A 181 18.90 7.00 -3.57
CA HIS A 181 18.96 5.64 -3.05
C HIS A 181 17.63 4.89 -3.08
N MET A 182 16.51 5.58 -3.26
CA MET A 182 15.16 4.99 -3.25
C MET A 182 14.28 5.56 -4.36
N LYS A 183 13.47 4.69 -4.97
CA LYS A 183 12.44 5.09 -5.93
C LYS A 183 11.16 5.52 -5.20
N PHE A 184 10.54 6.58 -5.70
CA PHE A 184 9.24 7.06 -5.23
C PHE A 184 8.16 6.91 -6.31
N PRO A 185 7.71 5.69 -6.64
CA PRO A 185 6.75 5.45 -7.73
C PRO A 185 5.37 6.07 -7.48
N ILE A 186 5.00 6.23 -6.20
CA ILE A 186 3.86 7.05 -5.78
C ILE A 186 4.38 8.22 -4.96
N LYS A 187 3.86 9.41 -5.23
CA LYS A 187 4.24 10.62 -4.56
C LYS A 187 3.99 10.49 -3.07
N THR A 188 4.97 10.83 -2.26
CA THR A 188 4.86 10.85 -0.81
C THR A 188 5.03 12.26 -0.30
N LYS A 189 4.13 12.68 0.58
CA LYS A 189 4.24 13.98 1.25
C LYS A 189 4.66 13.75 2.70
N VAL A 190 5.82 14.28 3.05
CA VAL A 190 6.29 14.35 4.44
C VAL A 190 5.93 15.72 4.97
N LYS A 191 5.27 15.74 6.13
CA LYS A 191 4.96 16.96 6.87
C LYS A 191 5.63 16.89 8.24
N MET A 192 6.56 17.78 8.49
CA MET A 192 7.12 17.96 9.82
C MET A 192 6.38 19.06 10.56
N THR A 193 6.17 18.86 11.86
CA THR A 193 5.36 19.76 12.68
C THR A 193 5.84 19.76 14.12
N TYR A 194 5.55 20.82 14.87
CA TYR A 194 5.77 20.87 16.32
C TYR A 194 4.56 20.35 17.12
N GLU A 195 3.49 19.91 16.44
CA GLU A 195 2.39 19.25 17.13
C GLU A 195 2.86 17.93 17.75
N ASN A 196 2.60 17.77 19.06
CA ASN A 196 2.74 16.48 19.72
C ASN A 196 1.77 15.47 19.07
N LEU A 197 2.32 14.37 18.58
CA LEU A 197 1.54 13.30 17.96
C LEU A 197 1.17 12.27 19.04
N ILE A 198 -0.05 11.73 18.94
CA ILE A 198 -0.55 10.80 19.95
C ILE A 198 0.24 9.48 19.84
N ASP A 199 0.92 9.10 20.93
CA ASP A 199 1.63 7.83 21.12
C ASP A 199 2.78 7.54 20.14
N CYS A 200 3.30 8.54 19.41
CA CYS A 200 4.40 8.36 18.45
C CYS A 200 5.11 9.68 18.12
N ASP A 201 6.33 9.60 17.57
CA ASP A 201 7.06 10.76 17.03
C ASP A 201 6.94 10.88 15.51
N GLY A 202 6.44 9.85 14.85
CA GLY A 202 6.21 9.80 13.41
C GLY A 202 5.11 8.80 13.07
N TYR A 203 4.50 8.98 11.91
CA TYR A 203 3.68 7.92 11.32
C TYR A 203 3.60 7.99 9.80
N PHE A 204 3.52 6.81 9.21
CA PHE A 204 3.17 6.57 7.82
C PHE A 204 1.70 6.21 7.69
N LYS A 205 0.98 6.96 6.86
CA LYS A 205 -0.41 6.70 6.52
C LYS A 205 -0.53 6.18 5.10
N TYR A 206 -1.00 4.94 4.99
CA TYR A 206 -1.39 4.32 3.73
C TYR A 206 -2.38 5.20 2.96
N PRO A 207 -2.31 5.19 1.61
CA PRO A 207 -3.24 5.94 0.79
C PRO A 207 -4.67 5.41 0.96
N ASN A 208 -5.64 6.32 1.14
CA ASN A 208 -7.06 5.93 1.23
C ASN A 208 -7.61 5.52 -0.15
N ASN A 209 -7.05 6.06 -1.22
CA ASN A 209 -7.27 5.62 -2.60
C ASN A 209 -6.00 5.80 -3.42
N LEU A 210 -5.89 5.11 -4.55
CA LEU A 210 -4.69 5.09 -5.40
C LEU A 210 -4.20 6.50 -5.84
N PHE A 211 -5.09 7.50 -5.87
CA PHE A 211 -4.78 8.88 -6.27
C PHE A 211 -4.62 9.85 -5.09
N LYS A 212 -4.87 9.39 -3.87
CA LYS A 212 -4.63 10.10 -2.62
C LYS A 212 -3.33 9.58 -2.02
N TYR A 213 -2.24 10.23 -2.42
CA TYR A 213 -0.86 10.00 -1.99
C TYR A 213 -0.70 9.58 -0.52
N PRO A 214 0.19 8.61 -0.21
CA PRO A 214 0.62 8.35 1.15
C PRO A 214 1.15 9.62 1.82
N LYS A 215 0.99 9.67 3.14
CA LYS A 215 1.44 10.79 3.96
C LYS A 215 2.33 10.28 5.08
N ILE A 216 3.42 10.98 5.29
CA ILE A 216 4.27 10.81 6.46
C ILE A 216 4.13 12.09 7.28
N LYS A 217 3.98 11.96 8.59
CA LYS A 217 3.98 13.08 9.52
C LYS A 217 5.03 12.82 10.59
N ILE A 218 5.81 13.85 10.94
CA ILE A 218 6.90 13.76 11.92
C ILE A 218 6.75 14.90 12.92
N SER A 219 6.84 14.56 14.20
CA SER A 219 6.88 15.49 15.32
C SER A 219 8.30 16.02 15.52
N LEU A 220 8.41 17.32 15.72
CA LEU A 220 9.61 18.02 16.15
C LEU A 220 9.50 18.48 17.61
N ASN A 221 8.43 18.08 18.32
CA ASN A 221 8.10 18.56 19.66
C ASN A 221 9.26 18.38 20.65
N ASP A 222 9.97 17.26 20.54
CA ASP A 222 11.03 16.89 21.49
C ASP A 222 12.42 17.35 21.02
N PHE A 223 12.51 18.00 19.86
CA PHE A 223 13.79 18.40 19.26
C PHE A 223 14.61 19.30 20.20
N GLU A 224 14.00 20.35 20.77
CA GLU A 224 14.70 21.29 21.66
C GLU A 224 15.12 20.62 22.98
N CYS A 225 14.32 19.67 23.47
CA CYS A 225 14.64 18.92 24.68
C CYS A 225 15.89 18.06 24.46
N ILE A 226 15.86 17.24 23.41
CA ILE A 226 16.98 16.35 23.04
C ILE A 226 18.24 17.16 22.73
N GLU A 227 18.10 18.32 22.08
CA GLU A 227 19.23 19.20 21.81
C GLU A 227 19.92 19.68 23.09
N ASN A 228 19.14 20.06 24.11
CA ASN A 228 19.70 20.53 25.37
C ASN A 228 20.37 19.40 26.18
N GLU A 229 19.85 18.17 26.08
CA GLU A 229 20.33 17.03 26.84
C GLU A 229 21.52 16.32 26.20
N LEU A 230 21.47 16.09 24.88
CA LEU A 230 22.42 15.25 24.15
C LEU A 230 23.27 16.05 23.15
N GLY A 231 22.86 17.28 22.83
CA GLY A 231 23.55 18.14 21.88
C GLY A 231 22.92 18.14 20.49
N SER A 232 23.41 19.06 19.66
CA SER A 232 22.79 19.34 18.37
C SER A 232 22.90 18.19 17.36
N PHE A 233 23.95 17.38 17.44
CA PHE A 233 24.16 16.27 16.49
C PHE A 233 23.09 15.21 16.71
N ASP A 234 22.94 14.75 17.95
CA ASP A 234 21.98 13.71 18.33
C ASP A 234 20.53 14.16 18.10
N ALA A 235 20.20 15.42 18.39
CA ALA A 235 18.86 15.96 18.14
C ALA A 235 18.47 15.95 16.66
N VAL A 236 19.39 16.36 15.77
CA VAL A 236 19.14 16.34 14.32
C VAL A 236 19.07 14.90 13.82
N LEU A 237 20.01 14.05 14.24
CA LEU A 237 20.03 12.65 13.83
C LEU A 237 18.76 11.93 14.26
N ASN A 238 18.23 12.21 15.46
CA ASN A 238 16.98 11.63 15.94
C ASN A 238 15.79 11.91 15.00
N ILE A 239 15.63 13.16 14.53
CA ILE A 239 14.57 13.50 13.56
C ILE A 239 14.77 12.77 12.23
N LEU A 240 16.01 12.67 11.75
CA LEU A 240 16.31 11.93 10.51
C LEU A 240 16.02 10.43 10.67
N ARG A 241 16.31 9.84 11.84
CA ARG A 241 15.98 8.45 12.17
C ARG A 241 14.48 8.19 12.13
N ILE A 242 13.68 9.05 12.78
CA ILE A 242 12.21 8.97 12.70
C ILE A 242 11.74 9.06 11.24
N LEU A 243 12.28 9.99 10.45
CA LEU A 243 11.98 10.09 9.02
C LEU A 243 12.34 8.80 8.27
N ALA A 244 13.52 8.23 8.52
CA ALA A 244 13.97 7.02 7.87
C ALA A 244 13.11 5.80 8.22
N HIS A 245 12.66 5.67 9.48
CA HIS A 245 11.72 4.63 9.92
C HIS A 245 10.42 4.69 9.12
N GLU A 246 9.80 5.88 9.02
CA GLU A 246 8.55 6.05 8.28
C GLU A 246 8.72 5.86 6.76
N LEU A 247 9.88 6.24 6.23
CA LEU A 247 10.25 5.91 4.85
C LEU A 247 10.47 4.42 4.65
N GLY A 248 10.86 3.67 5.69
CA GLY A 248 10.93 2.21 5.69
C GLY A 248 9.55 1.56 5.47
N HIS A 249 8.51 2.05 6.16
CA HIS A 249 7.14 1.60 5.88
C HIS A 249 6.70 1.92 4.45
N TYR A 250 7.01 3.13 3.95
CA TYR A 250 6.74 3.49 2.57
C TYR A 250 7.49 2.57 1.58
N HIS A 251 8.77 2.31 1.83
CA HIS A 251 9.62 1.47 1.01
C HIS A 251 9.10 0.03 0.93
N ALA A 252 8.73 -0.55 2.07
CA ALA A 252 8.11 -1.86 2.13
C ALA A 252 6.82 -1.89 1.29
N PHE A 253 5.96 -0.88 1.48
CA PHE A 253 4.72 -0.75 0.74
C PHE A 253 4.95 -0.73 -0.78
N VAL A 254 5.78 0.17 -1.32
CA VAL A 254 5.93 0.32 -2.78
C VAL A 254 6.67 -0.84 -3.45
N ASN A 255 7.35 -1.68 -2.68
CA ASN A 255 8.06 -2.87 -3.18
C ASN A 255 7.32 -4.19 -2.89
N GLY A 256 6.07 -4.13 -2.43
CA GLY A 256 5.25 -5.33 -2.21
C GLY A 256 5.61 -6.12 -0.96
N VAL A 257 6.55 -5.65 -0.13
CA VAL A 257 6.88 -6.27 1.16
C VAL A 257 5.71 -6.03 2.10
N TRP A 258 5.07 -7.11 2.55
CA TRP A 258 3.88 -7.05 3.37
C TRP A 258 3.85 -8.19 4.38
N ASN A 259 3.93 -7.84 5.66
CA ASN A 259 3.67 -8.74 6.76
C ASN A 259 2.29 -8.46 7.33
N TYR A 260 1.48 -9.49 7.58
CA TYR A 260 0.18 -9.32 8.24
C TYR A 260 0.32 -8.82 9.69
N ASP A 261 1.33 -9.32 10.39
CA ASP A 261 1.70 -8.90 11.75
C ASP A 261 2.31 -7.50 11.76
N GLN A 262 1.72 -6.60 12.56
CA GLN A 262 2.20 -5.23 12.72
C GLN A 262 3.60 -5.17 13.32
N HIS A 263 3.90 -5.99 14.32
CA HIS A 263 5.20 -5.98 14.97
C HIS A 263 6.33 -6.33 13.98
N LYS A 264 6.09 -7.28 13.07
CA LYS A 264 7.06 -7.59 12.00
C LYS A 264 7.26 -6.42 11.05
N ARG A 265 6.20 -5.67 10.71
CA ARG A 265 6.33 -4.45 9.89
C ARG A 265 7.16 -3.37 10.57
N GLU A 266 7.06 -3.23 11.89
CA GLU A 266 7.92 -2.32 12.66
C GLU A 266 9.39 -2.76 12.64
N ILE A 267 9.67 -4.07 12.79
CA ILE A 267 11.04 -4.60 12.67
C ILE A 267 11.62 -4.30 11.28
N ASP A 268 10.84 -4.51 10.21
CA ASP A 268 11.29 -4.23 8.84
C ASP A 268 11.63 -2.74 8.64
N ALA A 269 10.81 -1.84 9.19
CA ALA A 269 11.05 -0.40 9.16
C ALA A 269 12.29 0.00 9.97
N TYR A 270 12.48 -0.58 11.16
CA TYR A 270 13.66 -0.33 12.00
C TYR A 270 14.96 -0.82 11.34
N ASN A 271 14.92 -1.98 10.67
CA ASN A 271 16.07 -2.48 9.92
C ASN A 271 16.41 -1.55 8.74
N PHE A 272 15.41 -1.04 8.04
CA PHE A 272 15.60 -0.06 6.97
C PHE A 272 16.17 1.26 7.50
N GLU A 273 15.63 1.77 8.61
CA GLU A 273 16.12 2.96 9.31
C GLU A 273 17.62 2.86 9.58
N ASN A 274 18.04 1.79 10.28
CA ASN A 274 19.45 1.60 10.64
C ASN A 274 20.36 1.55 9.41
N LEU A 275 19.95 0.83 8.36
CA LEU A 275 20.73 0.72 7.13
C LEU A 275 20.89 2.07 6.43
N ILE A 276 19.80 2.81 6.26
CA ILE A 276 19.78 4.07 5.52
C ILE A 276 20.49 5.18 6.28
N ILE A 277 20.29 5.25 7.59
CA ILE A 277 20.95 6.24 8.43
C ILE A 277 22.46 6.00 8.48
N GLN A 278 22.90 4.76 8.64
CA GLN A 278 24.34 4.46 8.62
C GLN A 278 24.98 4.88 7.29
N LYS A 279 24.35 4.54 6.15
CA LYS A 279 24.85 4.98 4.83
C LYS A 279 24.87 6.50 4.69
N PHE A 280 23.82 7.18 5.12
CA PHE A 280 23.77 8.64 5.07
C PHE A 280 24.90 9.28 5.89
N ILE A 281 25.18 8.73 7.07
CA ILE A 281 26.26 9.19 7.94
C ILE A 281 27.62 9.02 7.25
N ASP A 282 27.87 7.83 6.70
CA ASP A 282 29.15 7.45 6.10
C ASP A 282 29.44 8.22 4.80
N GLU A 283 28.42 8.48 3.98
CA GLU A 283 28.57 9.05 2.64
C GLU A 283 28.42 10.57 2.61
N VAL A 284 27.56 11.12 3.46
CA VAL A 284 27.14 12.53 3.39
C VAL A 284 27.40 13.25 4.70
N TYR A 285 26.83 12.77 5.81
CA TYR A 285 26.63 13.63 6.98
C TYR A 285 27.94 14.05 7.66
N TYR A 286 28.91 13.15 7.83
CA TYR A 286 30.22 13.50 8.42
C TYR A 286 31.07 14.44 7.57
N ASN A 287 30.79 14.56 6.27
CA ASN A 287 31.52 15.49 5.41
C ASN A 287 31.03 16.95 5.58
N TYR A 288 29.90 17.15 6.25
CA TYR A 288 29.23 18.45 6.39
C TYR A 288 29.00 18.90 7.84
N TYR A 289 29.25 18.03 8.82
CA TYR A 289 29.14 18.32 10.26
C TYR A 289 30.53 18.40 10.90
#